data_AF-A0A8H5J6M7-F1
#
_entry.id   AF-A0A8H5J6M7-F1
#
_cell.length_a   1.000
_cell.length_b   1.000
_cell.length_c   1.000
_cell.angle_alpha   90.00
_cell.angle_beta   90.00
_cell.angle_gamma   90.00
#
_symmetry.space_group_name_H-M   'P 1'
#
loop_
_entity.id
_entity.type
_entity.pdbx_description
1 polymer ?
#
loop_
_entity_poly.entity_id
_entity_poly.type
_entity_poly.pdbx_seq_one_letter_code
_entity_poly.pdbx_strand_id
1 'polypeptide(L)'
;MPVSHRPDFAAFRQEYAVDRHAHGSKLKDHFMWPTVNQEDLSGPKLMLLLLNARGRLAPPAFAAVDYEGLWIGKATKGLHPEFLHYHTMIMHGATNAEEYGKLIHWESHPDAEEWVRTRRQLLPGDALLVLEVQERLMKFLVDCCHQILHEIPPDVMISDEYPVQPEPTLKTDSDASGFVSLAVITAEAPYKRPAGLDLWHLLYVLEARMSAAGDHIWSLREDPAYFSEQFRESRPSRRDASRHQW
;
A
#
# COMPACT_ATOMS: atom_id res chain seq x y z
N MET A 1 -18.73 1.77 -8.92
CA MET A 1 -17.61 2.25 -8.08
C MET A 1 -18.15 2.85 -6.79
N PRO A 2 -17.59 2.52 -5.61
CA PRO A 2 -17.99 3.07 -4.32
C PRO A 2 -17.88 4.59 -4.24
N VAL A 3 -18.74 5.21 -3.43
CA VAL A 3 -18.81 6.69 -3.33
C VAL A 3 -17.69 7.24 -2.43
N SER A 4 -17.47 6.65 -1.26
CA SER A 4 -16.60 7.19 -0.22
C SER A 4 -15.17 6.63 -0.24
N HIS A 5 -14.22 7.40 0.29
CA HIS A 5 -12.87 6.98 0.63
C HIS A 5 -12.90 5.73 1.53
N ARG A 6 -11.98 4.80 1.28
CA ARG A 6 -11.83 3.54 2.03
C ARG A 6 -13.16 2.77 2.18
N PRO A 7 -13.72 2.29 1.05
CA PRO A 7 -14.95 1.51 1.05
C PRO A 7 -14.83 0.19 1.83
N ASP A 8 -13.62 -0.32 2.01
CA ASP A 8 -13.30 -1.46 2.87
C ASP A 8 -13.67 -1.21 4.34
N PHE A 9 -13.40 -0.01 4.88
CA PHE A 9 -13.82 0.35 6.22
C PHE A 9 -15.34 0.51 6.33
N ALA A 10 -15.98 1.08 5.31
CA ALA A 10 -17.43 1.20 5.28
C ALA A 10 -18.09 -0.19 5.26
N ALA A 11 -17.59 -1.10 4.42
CA ALA A 11 -18.05 -2.49 4.34
C ALA A 11 -17.84 -3.24 5.67
N PHE A 12 -16.68 -3.06 6.31
CA PHE A 12 -16.40 -3.65 7.61
C PHE A 12 -17.39 -3.21 8.69
N ARG A 13 -17.79 -1.92 8.71
CA ARG A 13 -18.78 -1.38 9.66
C ARG A 13 -20.19 -1.86 9.37
N GLN A 14 -20.51 -2.12 8.10
CA GLN A 14 -21.86 -2.49 7.68
C GLN A 14 -22.17 -3.97 7.94
N GLU A 15 -21.20 -4.85 7.73
CA GLU A 15 -21.38 -6.29 7.94
C GLU A 15 -20.91 -6.72 9.34
N TYR A 16 -21.66 -7.61 9.99
CA TYR A 16 -21.19 -8.22 11.22
C TYR A 16 -20.13 -9.29 10.91
N ALA A 17 -19.20 -9.49 11.85
CA ALA A 17 -18.14 -10.47 11.67
C ALA A 17 -18.69 -11.88 11.38
N VAL A 18 -19.77 -12.28 12.05
CA VAL A 18 -20.42 -13.60 11.91
C VAL A 18 -20.84 -13.87 10.47
N ASP A 19 -21.33 -12.85 9.75
CA ASP A 19 -21.80 -13.00 8.37
C ASP A 19 -20.64 -13.25 7.40
N ARG A 20 -19.45 -12.70 7.70
CA ARG A 20 -18.26 -12.84 6.85
C ARG A 20 -17.60 -14.22 6.96
N HIS A 21 -17.72 -14.90 8.10
CA HIS A 21 -16.93 -16.09 8.45
C HIS A 21 -17.12 -17.30 7.53
N ALA A 22 -18.29 -17.47 6.91
CA ALA A 22 -18.62 -18.71 6.21
C ALA A 22 -18.39 -18.63 4.69
N HIS A 23 -18.56 -17.46 4.07
CA HIS A 23 -18.55 -17.31 2.61
C HIS A 23 -17.78 -16.06 2.13
N GLY A 24 -17.11 -15.34 3.03
CA GLY A 24 -16.58 -13.99 2.76
C GLY A 24 -17.66 -12.92 2.83
N SER A 25 -17.26 -11.69 2.56
CA SER A 25 -18.15 -10.53 2.56
C SER A 25 -19.05 -10.49 1.32
N LYS A 26 -20.31 -10.07 1.46
CA LYS A 26 -21.16 -9.73 0.31
C LYS A 26 -20.67 -8.47 -0.40
N LEU A 27 -19.86 -7.68 0.29
CA LEU A 27 -19.15 -6.50 -0.19
C LEU A 27 -17.69 -6.83 -0.53
N LYS A 28 -17.37 -8.06 -0.99
CA LYS A 28 -16.02 -8.51 -1.39
C LYS A 28 -15.29 -7.44 -2.20
N ASP A 29 -15.97 -6.85 -3.18
CA ASP A 29 -15.40 -5.83 -4.05
C ASP A 29 -14.85 -4.64 -3.27
N HIS A 30 -15.53 -4.16 -2.23
CA HIS A 30 -15.04 -3.02 -1.42
C HIS A 30 -13.71 -3.33 -0.72
N PHE A 31 -13.48 -4.59 -0.35
CA PHE A 31 -12.24 -5.04 0.26
C PHE A 31 -11.11 -5.31 -0.75
N MET A 32 -11.46 -5.62 -2.01
CA MET A 32 -10.48 -5.94 -3.06
C MET A 32 -9.70 -4.70 -3.54
N TRP A 33 -10.38 -3.57 -3.73
CA TRP A 33 -9.79 -2.37 -4.34
C TRP A 33 -10.19 -1.08 -3.61
N PRO A 34 -9.72 -0.87 -2.36
CA PRO A 34 -10.12 0.27 -1.55
C PRO A 34 -9.74 1.65 -2.14
N THR A 35 -8.79 1.69 -3.07
CA THR A 35 -8.31 2.91 -3.74
C THR A 35 -9.17 3.33 -4.92
N VAL A 36 -10.08 2.48 -5.42
CA VAL A 36 -10.96 2.81 -6.55
C VAL A 36 -12.30 3.30 -6.00
N ASN A 37 -12.40 4.61 -5.74
CA ASN A 37 -13.60 5.25 -5.20
C ASN A 37 -13.83 6.66 -5.78
N GLN A 38 -15.07 7.16 -5.71
CA GLN A 38 -15.44 8.45 -6.31
C GLN A 38 -14.82 9.64 -5.56
N GLU A 39 -14.85 9.64 -4.22
CA GLU A 39 -14.31 10.72 -3.39
C GLU A 39 -12.85 11.05 -3.73
N ASP A 40 -12.01 10.03 -3.86
CA ASP A 40 -10.60 10.20 -4.17
C ASP A 40 -10.36 10.50 -5.66
N LEU A 41 -10.95 9.72 -6.56
CA LEU A 41 -10.62 9.77 -7.99
C LEU A 41 -11.31 10.91 -8.74
N SER A 42 -12.34 11.52 -8.15
CA SER A 42 -12.98 12.73 -8.72
C SER A 42 -12.16 13.99 -8.43
N GLY A 43 -11.15 13.90 -7.57
CA GLY A 43 -10.17 14.96 -7.36
C GLY A 43 -9.27 15.17 -8.59
N PRO A 44 -8.68 16.36 -8.76
CA PRO A 44 -7.93 16.70 -9.97
C PRO A 44 -6.60 15.94 -10.13
N LYS A 45 -6.13 15.26 -9.09
CA LYS A 45 -4.74 14.77 -9.00
C LYS A 45 -4.60 13.25 -8.87
N LEU A 46 -5.39 12.61 -8.02
CA LEU A 46 -5.18 11.20 -7.65
C LEU A 46 -5.39 10.24 -8.83
N MET A 47 -6.39 10.51 -9.68
CA MET A 47 -6.61 9.73 -10.90
C MET A 47 -5.42 9.82 -11.87
N LEU A 48 -4.84 11.02 -12.02
CA LEU A 48 -3.67 11.24 -12.88
C LEU A 48 -2.41 10.57 -12.32
N LEU A 49 -2.22 10.60 -10.99
CA LEU A 49 -1.15 9.88 -10.32
C LEU A 49 -1.26 8.37 -10.57
N LEU A 50 -2.47 7.83 -10.40
CA LEU A 50 -2.74 6.41 -10.58
C LEU A 50 -2.48 5.94 -12.02
N LEU A 51 -3.00 6.69 -13.01
CA LEU A 51 -2.76 6.43 -14.43
C LEU A 51 -1.26 6.47 -14.76
N ASN A 52 -0.55 7.50 -14.30
CA ASN A 52 0.88 7.63 -14.56
C ASN A 52 1.68 6.49 -13.91
N ALA A 53 1.37 6.12 -12.66
CA ALA A 53 2.07 5.05 -11.99
C ALA A 53 1.85 3.70 -12.70
N ARG A 54 0.59 3.33 -12.95
CA ARG A 54 0.20 2.02 -13.52
C ARG A 54 0.50 1.90 -15.01
N GLY A 55 0.54 3.01 -15.75
CA GLY A 55 0.91 3.01 -17.17
C GLY A 55 2.42 2.88 -17.42
N ARG A 56 3.27 3.07 -16.40
CA ARG A 56 4.74 3.12 -16.55
C ARG A 56 5.47 1.92 -15.96
N LEU A 57 4.81 1.15 -15.10
CA LEU A 57 5.40 0.02 -14.41
C LEU A 57 4.53 -1.22 -14.63
N ALA A 58 5.17 -2.37 -14.85
CA ALA A 58 4.48 -3.64 -15.01
C ALA A 58 3.81 -4.10 -13.71
N PRO A 59 2.77 -4.95 -13.76
CA PRO A 59 2.08 -5.46 -12.57
C PRO A 59 2.95 -6.05 -11.45
N PRO A 60 4.07 -6.78 -11.72
CA PRO A 60 4.94 -7.28 -10.66
C PRO A 60 5.51 -6.20 -9.73
N ALA A 61 5.70 -4.98 -10.24
CA ALA A 61 6.21 -3.86 -9.45
C ALA A 61 5.24 -3.43 -8.35
N PHE A 62 3.94 -3.72 -8.50
CA PHE A 62 2.89 -3.34 -7.56
C PHE A 62 2.40 -4.50 -6.69
N ALA A 63 2.84 -5.74 -6.94
CA ALA A 63 2.32 -6.92 -6.25
C ALA A 63 2.34 -6.79 -4.71
N ALA A 64 3.37 -6.14 -4.15
CA ALA A 64 3.51 -5.95 -2.71
C ALA A 64 2.49 -4.94 -2.17
N VAL A 65 2.34 -3.79 -2.83
CA VAL A 65 1.38 -2.76 -2.39
C VAL A 65 -0.05 -3.20 -2.62
N ASP A 66 -0.32 -3.95 -3.68
CA ASP A 66 -1.63 -4.54 -3.96
C ASP A 66 -1.98 -5.58 -2.90
N TYR A 67 -1.01 -6.41 -2.48
CA TYR A 67 -1.19 -7.36 -1.41
C TYR A 67 -1.45 -6.69 -0.05
N GLU A 68 -0.68 -5.67 0.31
CA GLU A 68 -0.89 -4.90 1.55
C GLU A 68 -2.23 -4.16 1.55
N GLY A 69 -2.70 -3.70 0.38
CA GLY A 69 -4.03 -3.10 0.20
C GLY A 69 -5.19 -4.02 0.59
N LEU A 70 -5.00 -5.33 0.55
CA LEU A 70 -6.00 -6.34 0.92
C LEU A 70 -6.04 -6.61 2.42
N TRP A 71 -5.16 -6.01 3.22
CA TRP A 71 -4.99 -6.34 4.65
C TRP A 71 -6.29 -6.27 5.44
N ILE A 72 -7.10 -5.20 5.31
CA ILE A 72 -8.38 -5.09 6.02
C ILE A 72 -9.33 -6.24 5.65
N GLY A 73 -9.44 -6.54 4.35
CA GLY A 73 -10.27 -7.64 3.86
C GLY A 73 -9.86 -8.98 4.45
N LYS A 74 -8.56 -9.25 4.50
CA LYS A 74 -8.03 -10.50 5.08
C LYS A 74 -8.18 -10.55 6.59
N ALA A 75 -7.77 -9.50 7.30
CA ALA A 75 -7.79 -9.45 8.76
C ALA A 75 -9.22 -9.54 9.33
N THR A 76 -10.20 -9.03 8.60
CA THR A 76 -11.62 -9.02 9.00
C THR A 76 -12.44 -10.17 8.40
N LYS A 77 -11.80 -11.08 7.67
CA LYS A 77 -12.41 -12.19 6.92
C LYS A 77 -13.41 -11.75 5.85
N GLY A 78 -13.32 -10.50 5.39
CA GLY A 78 -14.05 -10.04 4.21
C GLY A 78 -13.56 -10.71 2.91
N LEU A 79 -12.28 -11.09 2.87
CA LEU A 79 -11.65 -11.84 1.81
C LEU A 79 -11.17 -13.20 2.33
N HIS A 80 -11.51 -14.27 1.61
CA HIS A 80 -11.05 -15.62 1.89
C HIS A 80 -10.15 -16.08 0.74
N PRO A 81 -8.82 -15.95 0.88
CA PRO A 81 -7.90 -16.53 -0.08
C PRO A 81 -8.06 -18.06 -0.09
N GLU A 82 -8.09 -18.65 -1.27
CA GLU A 82 -8.09 -20.11 -1.39
C GLU A 82 -6.77 -20.70 -0.93
N PHE A 83 -6.80 -21.90 -0.36
CA PHE A 83 -5.58 -22.54 0.11
C PHE A 83 -5.18 -23.70 -0.81
N LEU A 84 -4.00 -23.58 -1.41
CA LEU A 84 -3.34 -24.65 -2.14
C LEU A 84 -2.08 -25.08 -1.39
N HIS A 85 -2.09 -26.32 -0.91
CA HIS A 85 -0.98 -26.89 -0.14
C HIS A 85 0.30 -27.01 -0.98
N TYR A 86 1.46 -26.82 -0.34
CA TYR A 86 2.80 -27.09 -0.89
C TYR A 86 3.16 -26.35 -2.18
N HIS A 87 2.54 -25.20 -2.42
CA HIS A 87 2.82 -24.37 -3.59
C HIS A 87 3.17 -22.94 -3.19
N THR A 88 4.00 -22.33 -4.01
CA THR A 88 4.38 -20.92 -3.96
C THR A 88 4.07 -20.30 -5.31
N MET A 89 3.50 -19.09 -5.33
CA MET A 89 3.27 -18.35 -6.56
C MET A 89 4.30 -17.21 -6.69
N ILE A 90 4.94 -17.11 -7.84
CA ILE A 90 5.92 -16.06 -8.14
C ILE A 90 5.20 -14.73 -8.39
N MET A 91 5.38 -13.78 -7.49
CA MET A 91 4.78 -12.44 -7.53
C MET A 91 5.81 -11.31 -7.54
N HIS A 92 7.03 -11.60 -7.12
CA HIS A 92 8.12 -10.62 -7.09
C HIS A 92 9.29 -11.08 -7.93
N GLY A 93 9.96 -10.12 -8.60
CA GLY A 93 11.15 -10.38 -9.42
C GLY A 93 10.88 -10.99 -10.79
N ALA A 94 9.62 -11.28 -11.14
CA ALA A 94 9.25 -11.72 -12.48
C ALA A 94 9.51 -10.62 -13.52
N THR A 95 10.13 -10.99 -14.63
CA THR A 95 10.49 -10.06 -15.72
C THR A 95 9.56 -10.14 -16.92
N ASN A 96 8.74 -11.18 -16.98
CA ASN A 96 7.81 -11.46 -18.07
C ASN A 96 6.51 -12.10 -17.55
N ALA A 97 5.53 -12.24 -18.45
CA ALA A 97 4.21 -12.77 -18.14
C ALA A 97 4.19 -14.28 -17.86
N GLU A 98 5.19 -15.04 -18.33
CA GLU A 98 5.27 -16.49 -18.09
C GLU A 98 5.76 -16.80 -16.67
N GLU A 99 6.60 -15.92 -16.12
CA GLU A 99 7.10 -16.01 -14.75
C GLU A 99 6.10 -15.48 -13.73
N TYR A 100 5.42 -14.37 -14.04
CA TYR A 100 4.51 -13.73 -13.11
C TYR A 100 3.22 -14.55 -12.92
N GLY A 101 2.94 -14.93 -11.67
CA GLY A 101 1.85 -15.85 -11.34
C GLY A 101 2.21 -17.34 -11.48
N LYS A 102 3.47 -17.67 -11.81
CA LYS A 102 3.90 -19.07 -11.94
C LYS A 102 3.80 -19.81 -10.61
N LEU A 103 3.16 -20.98 -10.63
CA LEU A 103 3.09 -21.90 -9.50
C LEU A 103 4.33 -22.80 -9.45
N ILE A 104 4.89 -22.95 -8.26
CA ILE A 104 6.04 -23.80 -7.98
C ILE A 104 5.69 -24.70 -6.80
N HIS A 105 5.78 -26.01 -7.01
CA HIS A 105 5.63 -27.00 -5.93
C HIS A 105 6.88 -26.99 -5.05
N TRP A 106 6.74 -27.13 -3.74
CA TRP A 106 7.87 -27.04 -2.81
C TRP A 106 8.94 -28.10 -3.03
N GLU A 107 8.57 -29.29 -3.51
CA GLU A 107 9.56 -30.33 -3.86
C GLU A 107 10.33 -30.02 -5.16
N SER A 108 9.78 -29.15 -6.01
CA SER A 108 10.43 -28.79 -7.28
C SER A 108 11.50 -27.71 -7.14
N HIS A 109 11.54 -27.01 -6.01
CA HIS A 109 12.54 -25.99 -5.74
C HIS A 109 12.82 -25.86 -4.23
N PRO A 110 14.07 -26.03 -3.76
CA PRO A 110 14.39 -26.11 -2.33
C PRO A 110 13.98 -24.87 -1.54
N ASP A 111 14.07 -23.68 -2.14
CA ASP A 111 13.73 -22.43 -1.47
C ASP A 111 12.26 -22.03 -1.56
N ALA A 112 11.42 -22.78 -2.29
CA ALA A 112 10.05 -22.34 -2.57
C ALA A 112 9.19 -22.20 -1.31
N GLU A 113 9.35 -23.09 -0.33
CA GLU A 113 8.68 -22.97 0.97
C GLU A 113 9.17 -21.73 1.72
N GLU A 114 10.49 -21.52 1.77
CA GLU A 114 11.10 -20.43 2.53
C GLU A 114 10.73 -19.06 1.96
N TRP A 115 10.55 -18.95 0.64
CA TRP A 115 10.10 -17.71 0.02
C TRP A 115 8.74 -17.24 0.53
N VAL A 116 7.82 -18.16 0.83
CA VAL A 116 6.51 -17.81 1.42
C VAL A 116 6.69 -17.44 2.89
N ARG A 117 7.48 -18.22 3.64
CA ARG A 117 7.74 -17.96 5.08
C ARG A 117 8.36 -16.59 5.31
N THR A 118 9.27 -16.18 4.42
CA THR A 118 9.94 -14.87 4.44
C THR A 118 9.19 -13.77 3.70
N ARG A 119 8.00 -14.05 3.16
CA ARG A 119 7.20 -13.12 2.33
C ARG A 119 7.94 -12.57 1.10
N ARG A 120 8.95 -13.29 0.60
CA ARG A 120 9.60 -13.00 -0.69
C ARG A 120 8.71 -13.34 -1.87
N GLN A 121 7.78 -14.27 -1.68
CA GLN A 121 6.75 -14.67 -2.63
C GLN A 121 5.44 -14.93 -1.85
N LEU A 122 4.34 -15.18 -2.54
CA LEU A 122 3.02 -15.33 -1.92
C LEU A 122 2.50 -16.76 -2.00
N LEU A 123 1.62 -17.10 -1.06
CA LEU A 123 0.77 -18.28 -1.19
C LEU A 123 -0.16 -18.12 -2.40
N PRO A 124 -0.53 -19.21 -3.09
CA PRO A 124 -1.37 -19.14 -4.28
C PRO A 124 -2.68 -18.37 -4.09
N GLY A 125 -3.43 -18.57 -3.01
CA GLY A 125 -4.68 -17.83 -2.79
C GLY A 125 -4.48 -16.34 -2.62
N ASP A 126 -3.44 -15.94 -1.90
CA ASP A 126 -3.10 -14.54 -1.70
C ASP A 126 -2.65 -13.88 -3.00
N ALA A 127 -1.85 -14.60 -3.78
CA ALA A 127 -1.40 -14.17 -5.09
C ALA A 127 -2.56 -14.03 -6.08
N LEU A 128 -3.52 -14.95 -6.08
CA LEU A 128 -4.72 -14.87 -6.91
C LEU A 128 -5.56 -13.63 -6.61
N LEU A 129 -5.71 -13.26 -5.33
CA LEU A 129 -6.39 -12.02 -4.97
C LEU A 129 -5.65 -10.80 -5.54
N VAL A 130 -4.32 -10.78 -5.45
CA VAL A 130 -3.50 -9.70 -6.05
C VAL A 130 -3.70 -9.61 -7.56
N LEU A 131 -3.67 -10.75 -8.25
CA LEU A 131 -3.90 -10.80 -9.70
C LEU A 131 -5.31 -10.31 -10.06
N GLU A 132 -6.33 -10.70 -9.30
CA GLU A 132 -7.72 -10.24 -9.49
C GLU A 132 -7.84 -8.72 -9.28
N VAL A 133 -7.15 -8.14 -8.29
CA VAL A 133 -7.09 -6.67 -8.11
C VAL A 133 -6.44 -6.00 -9.31
N GLN A 134 -5.28 -6.52 -9.74
CA GLN A 134 -4.51 -5.93 -10.82
C GLN A 134 -5.27 -5.96 -12.15
N GLU A 135 -5.89 -7.09 -12.48
CA GLU A 135 -6.72 -7.23 -13.68
C GLU A 135 -7.85 -6.19 -13.69
N ARG A 136 -8.63 -6.11 -12.60
CA ARG A 136 -9.76 -5.18 -12.49
C ARG A 136 -9.30 -3.72 -12.54
N LEU A 137 -8.19 -3.40 -11.89
CA LEU A 137 -7.62 -2.06 -11.88
C LEU A 137 -7.14 -1.66 -13.28
N MET A 138 -6.39 -2.53 -13.96
CA MET A 138 -5.91 -2.25 -15.32
C MET A 138 -7.09 -2.09 -16.28
N LYS A 139 -8.12 -2.93 -16.17
CA LYS A 139 -9.35 -2.78 -16.94
C LYS A 139 -10.02 -1.42 -16.69
N PHE A 140 -10.18 -1.05 -15.42
CA PHE A 140 -10.75 0.25 -15.05
C PHE A 140 -9.96 1.42 -15.67
N LEU A 141 -8.63 1.38 -15.59
CA LEU A 141 -7.78 2.45 -16.13
C LEU A 141 -7.85 2.53 -17.66
N VAL A 142 -7.86 1.39 -18.36
CA VAL A 142 -8.03 1.34 -19.81
C VAL A 142 -9.40 1.88 -20.22
N ASP A 143 -10.46 1.48 -19.52
CA ASP A 143 -11.82 1.99 -19.75
C ASP A 143 -11.92 3.51 -19.50
N CYS A 144 -11.14 4.05 -18.56
CA CYS A 144 -11.01 5.49 -18.36
C CYS A 144 -10.25 6.17 -19.51
N CYS A 145 -9.13 5.59 -19.98
CA CYS A 145 -8.38 6.13 -21.12
C CYS A 145 -9.26 6.22 -22.37
N HIS A 146 -10.06 5.18 -22.68
CA HIS A 146 -10.99 5.21 -23.81
C HIS A 146 -12.05 6.30 -23.69
N GLN A 147 -12.52 6.62 -22.48
CA GLN A 147 -13.49 7.70 -22.27
C GLN A 147 -12.85 9.08 -22.40
N ILE A 148 -11.64 9.26 -21.86
CA ILE A 148 -10.91 10.53 -21.93
C ILE A 148 -10.49 10.84 -23.37
N LEU A 149 -9.97 9.83 -24.08
CA LEU A 149 -9.44 9.93 -25.44
C LEU A 149 -10.44 9.40 -26.48
N HIS A 150 -11.74 9.59 -26.26
CA HIS A 150 -12.82 8.99 -27.07
C HIS A 150 -12.80 9.38 -28.57
N GLU A 151 -12.06 10.41 -28.96
CA GLU A 151 -11.87 10.81 -30.36
C GLU A 151 -10.82 9.98 -31.10
N ILE A 152 -10.00 9.21 -30.37
CA ILE A 152 -8.92 8.39 -30.94
C ILE A 152 -9.36 6.92 -30.91
N PRO A 153 -9.32 6.18 -32.04
CA PRO A 153 -9.63 4.75 -32.05
C PRO A 153 -8.65 3.94 -31.17
N PRO A 154 -9.10 2.91 -30.43
CA PRO A 154 -8.26 2.13 -29.50
C PRO A 154 -7.01 1.51 -30.14
N ASP A 155 -7.10 1.05 -31.38
CA ASP A 155 -6.00 0.47 -32.14
C ASP A 155 -4.93 1.51 -32.52
N VAL A 156 -5.37 2.75 -32.78
CA VAL A 156 -4.47 3.87 -33.08
C VAL A 156 -3.78 4.37 -31.82
N MET A 157 -4.44 4.32 -30.66
CA MET A 157 -3.86 4.76 -29.36
C MET A 157 -2.54 4.07 -29.00
N ILE A 158 -2.36 2.82 -29.44
CA ILE A 158 -1.16 2.00 -29.15
C ILE A 158 -0.18 1.94 -30.33
N SER A 159 -0.47 2.68 -31.40
CA SER A 159 0.35 2.71 -32.61
C SER A 159 1.49 3.72 -32.50
N ASP A 160 2.41 3.67 -33.48
CA ASP A 160 3.54 4.62 -33.57
C ASP A 160 3.09 6.08 -33.80
N GLU A 161 1.82 6.33 -34.13
CA GLU A 161 1.25 7.68 -34.23
C GLU A 161 1.24 8.41 -32.87
N TYR A 162 1.10 7.66 -31.77
CA TYR A 162 1.11 8.17 -30.41
C TYR A 162 2.23 7.50 -29.60
N PRO A 163 3.50 7.85 -29.85
CA PRO A 163 4.61 7.23 -29.17
C PRO A 163 4.63 7.59 -27.68
N VAL A 164 5.18 6.69 -26.87
CA VAL A 164 5.31 6.87 -25.42
C VAL A 164 6.09 8.15 -25.10
N GLN A 165 5.40 9.13 -24.52
CA GLN A 165 5.97 10.42 -24.11
C GLN A 165 6.78 10.29 -22.81
N PRO A 166 7.68 11.23 -22.47
CA PRO A 166 8.34 11.26 -21.16
C PRO A 166 7.33 11.43 -20.01
N GLU A 167 7.77 11.13 -18.77
CA GLU A 167 6.93 11.28 -17.57
C GLU A 167 6.53 12.77 -17.39
N PRO A 168 5.23 13.09 -17.27
CA PRO A 168 4.78 14.46 -17.10
C PRO A 168 5.11 14.97 -15.69
N THR A 169 5.52 16.24 -15.60
CA THR A 169 5.74 16.90 -14.31
C THR A 169 4.41 17.33 -13.69
N LEU A 170 3.97 16.63 -12.65
CA LEU A 170 2.84 17.07 -11.83
C LEU A 170 3.31 18.15 -10.85
N LYS A 171 2.53 19.22 -10.71
CA LYS A 171 2.83 20.28 -9.73
C LYS A 171 2.80 19.67 -8.32
N THR A 172 3.90 19.79 -7.60
CA THR A 172 3.96 19.43 -6.18
C THR A 172 3.32 20.54 -5.38
N ASP A 173 2.34 20.21 -4.53
CA ASP A 173 1.78 21.15 -3.57
C ASP A 173 2.75 21.29 -2.39
N SER A 174 3.93 21.88 -2.66
CA SER A 174 4.86 22.27 -1.60
C SER A 174 4.30 23.48 -0.87
N ASP A 175 4.27 23.42 0.46
CA ASP A 175 3.91 24.59 1.26
C ASP A 175 4.97 25.71 1.13
N ALA A 176 4.69 26.87 1.73
CA ALA A 176 5.59 28.02 1.70
C ALA A 176 6.99 27.74 2.31
N SER A 177 7.14 26.63 3.04
CA SER A 177 8.41 26.17 3.63
C SER A 177 9.16 25.16 2.74
N GLY A 178 8.60 24.79 1.59
CA GLY A 178 9.18 23.82 0.66
C GLY A 178 8.94 22.36 1.07
N PHE A 179 8.18 22.12 2.13
CA PHE A 179 7.85 20.78 2.60
C PHE A 179 6.46 20.37 2.09
N VAL A 180 6.29 19.07 1.82
CA VAL A 180 4.98 18.51 1.47
C VAL A 180 4.33 18.03 2.76
N SER A 181 3.09 18.44 2.99
CA SER A 181 2.30 18.00 4.15
C SER A 181 2.26 16.47 4.24
N LEU A 182 2.49 15.92 5.43
CA LEU A 182 2.42 14.47 5.67
C LEU A 182 1.04 13.90 5.27
N ALA A 183 -0.03 14.66 5.47
CA ALA A 183 -1.37 14.26 5.07
C ALA A 183 -1.52 14.12 3.54
N VAL A 184 -0.85 14.99 2.77
CA VAL A 184 -0.82 14.91 1.31
C VAL A 184 0.02 13.70 0.87
N ILE A 185 1.16 13.46 1.51
CA ILE A 185 2.01 12.29 1.23
C ILE A 185 1.22 11.00 1.47
N THR A 186 0.51 10.88 2.60
CA THR A 186 -0.26 9.68 2.93
C THR A 186 -1.47 9.48 2.03
N ALA A 187 -2.18 10.55 1.66
CA ALA A 187 -3.32 10.48 0.75
C ALA A 187 -2.91 10.08 -0.67
N GLU A 188 -1.75 10.56 -1.16
CA GLU A 188 -1.27 10.26 -2.51
C GLU A 188 -0.53 8.90 -2.61
N ALA A 189 -0.03 8.37 -1.49
CA ALA A 189 0.79 7.16 -1.48
C ALA A 189 0.18 5.95 -2.23
N PRO A 190 -1.13 5.63 -2.09
CA PRO A 190 -1.73 4.48 -2.79
C PRO A 190 -1.85 4.66 -4.30
N TYR A 191 -1.74 5.90 -4.78
CA TYR A 191 -1.89 6.27 -6.19
C TYR A 191 -0.55 6.49 -6.89
N LYS A 192 0.56 6.43 -6.16
CA LYS A 192 1.91 6.61 -6.67
C LYS A 192 2.60 5.29 -6.94
N ARG A 193 3.74 5.36 -7.63
CA ARG A 193 4.67 4.23 -7.73
C ARG A 193 5.11 3.81 -6.31
N PRO A 194 5.21 2.51 -6.01
CA PRO A 194 5.73 2.04 -4.74
C PRO A 194 7.10 2.67 -4.47
N ALA A 195 7.27 3.23 -3.27
CA ALA A 195 8.55 3.79 -2.87
C ALA A 195 9.59 2.67 -2.81
N GLY A 196 10.72 2.87 -3.48
CA GLY A 196 11.88 2.00 -3.32
C GLY A 196 12.49 2.14 -1.93
N LEU A 197 13.25 1.14 -1.51
CA LEU A 197 14.04 1.22 -0.29
C LEU A 197 15.18 2.22 -0.47
N ASP A 198 15.10 3.36 0.22
CA ASP A 198 16.19 4.34 0.29
C ASP A 198 16.99 4.14 1.58
N LEU A 199 18.07 3.37 1.47
CA LEU A 199 18.97 3.08 2.59
C LEU A 199 19.72 4.33 3.07
N TRP A 200 19.96 5.31 2.19
CA TRP A 200 20.66 6.54 2.55
C TRP A 200 19.75 7.45 3.38
N HIS A 201 18.49 7.58 2.99
CA HIS A 201 17.52 8.30 3.79
C HIS A 201 17.36 7.64 5.18
N LEU A 202 17.29 6.31 5.23
CA LEU A 202 17.20 5.58 6.50
C LEU A 202 18.44 5.82 7.37
N LEU A 203 19.63 5.78 6.78
CA LEU A 203 20.88 6.09 7.48
C LEU A 203 20.86 7.52 8.04
N TYR A 204 20.46 8.50 7.23
CA TYR A 204 20.38 9.90 7.67
C TYR A 204 19.39 10.09 8.83
N VAL A 205 18.24 9.43 8.80
CA VAL A 205 17.27 9.46 9.90
C VAL A 205 17.86 8.83 11.17
N LEU A 206 18.60 7.72 11.03
CA LEU A 206 19.27 7.09 12.17
C LEU A 206 20.38 7.98 12.74
N GLU A 207 21.18 8.62 11.90
CA GLU A 207 22.23 9.56 12.32
C GLU A 207 21.63 10.77 13.03
N ALA A 208 20.55 11.36 12.49
CA ALA A 208 19.84 12.46 13.11
C ALA A 208 19.26 12.06 14.48
N ARG A 209 18.69 10.85 14.59
CA ARG A 209 18.20 10.29 15.86
C ARG A 209 19.34 10.06 16.86
N MET A 210 20.49 9.58 16.41
CA MET A 210 21.67 9.39 17.24
C MET A 210 22.20 10.74 17.76
N SER A 211 22.27 11.75 16.90
CA SER A 211 22.65 13.12 17.29
C SER A 211 21.68 13.68 18.32
N ALA A 212 20.37 13.60 18.06
CA ALA A 212 19.35 14.08 18.99
C ALA A 212 19.39 13.35 20.34
N ALA A 213 19.71 12.05 20.35
CA ALA A 213 19.92 11.31 21.59
C ALA A 213 21.18 11.76 22.34
N GLY A 214 22.25 12.10 21.62
CA GLY A 214 23.45 12.71 22.20
C GLY A 214 23.14 14.07 22.84
N ASP A 215 22.48 14.95 22.10
CA ASP A 215 22.04 16.26 22.59
C ASP A 215 21.13 16.12 23.82
N HIS A 216 20.20 15.15 23.79
CA HIS A 216 19.34 14.84 24.93
C HIS A 216 20.14 14.46 26.18
N ILE A 217 21.15 13.60 26.06
CA ILE A 217 22.02 13.21 27.19
C ILE A 217 22.84 14.40 27.70
N TRP A 218 23.36 15.25 26.80
CA TRP A 218 24.06 16.47 27.20
C TRP A 218 23.14 17.42 27.97
N SER A 219 21.94 17.69 27.48
CA SER A 219 20.95 18.53 28.16
C SER A 219 20.55 17.98 29.53
N LEU A 220 20.39 16.65 29.67
CA LEU A 220 20.12 16.03 30.97
C LEU A 220 21.25 16.24 31.99
N ARG A 221 22.50 16.36 31.53
CA ARG A 221 23.67 16.56 32.39
C ARG A 221 23.90 18.03 32.72
N GLU A 222 23.72 18.91 31.75
CA GLU A 222 24.17 20.30 31.84
C GLU A 222 23.06 21.28 32.24
N ASP A 223 21.78 20.93 32.01
CA ASP A 223 20.64 21.77 32.37
C ASP A 223 19.79 21.12 33.48
N PRO A 224 19.90 21.58 34.74
CA PRO A 224 19.09 21.09 35.85
C PRO A 224 17.59 21.28 35.66
N ALA A 225 17.15 22.31 34.92
CA ALA A 225 15.74 22.55 34.66
C ALA A 225 15.20 21.49 33.69
N TYR A 226 15.91 21.26 32.57
CA TYR A 226 15.59 20.21 31.60
C TYR A 226 15.59 18.81 32.27
N PHE A 227 16.60 18.50 33.07
CA PHE A 227 16.63 17.25 33.85
C PHE A 227 15.41 17.11 34.76
N SER A 228 15.04 18.16 35.48
CA SER A 228 13.90 18.13 36.40
C SER A 228 12.56 17.91 35.69
N GLU A 229 12.41 18.43 34.48
CA GLU A 229 11.23 18.24 33.62
C GLU A 229 11.16 16.80 33.12
N GLN A 230 12.23 16.30 32.50
CA GLN A 230 12.31 14.93 32.00
C GLN A 230 12.15 13.88 33.13
N PHE A 231 12.69 14.15 34.32
CA PHE A 231 12.49 13.31 35.50
C PHE A 231 11.05 13.31 36.01
N ARG A 232 10.31 14.42 35.84
CA ARG A 232 8.88 14.51 36.20
C ARG A 232 8.00 13.79 35.18
N GLU A 233 8.32 13.88 33.89
CA GLU A 233 7.59 13.18 32.82
C GLU A 233 7.79 11.66 32.87
N SER A 234 9.01 11.20 33.17
CA SER A 234 9.34 9.77 33.30
C SER A 234 8.79 9.13 34.58
N ARG A 235 8.35 9.92 35.56
CA ARG A 235 7.63 9.37 36.72
C ARG A 235 6.26 8.88 36.25
N PRO A 236 5.90 7.62 36.53
CA PRO A 236 4.55 7.17 36.25
C PRO A 236 3.56 8.11 36.96
N SER A 237 2.60 8.61 36.19
CA SER A 237 1.52 9.42 36.74
C SER A 237 0.89 8.65 37.89
N ARG A 238 0.92 9.21 39.11
CA ARG A 238 0.35 8.61 40.35
C ARG A 238 -1.14 8.23 40.26
N ARG A 239 -1.82 8.46 39.14
CA ARG A 239 -3.22 8.10 38.90
C ARG A 239 -3.43 6.62 38.54
N ASP A 240 -2.41 5.90 38.11
CA ASP A 240 -2.55 4.46 37.77
C ASP A 240 -2.19 3.51 38.91
N ALA A 241 -1.59 4.00 40.00
CA ALA A 241 -1.27 3.17 41.17
C ALA A 241 -2.47 2.92 42.09
N SER A 242 -3.63 3.55 41.85
CA SER A 242 -4.84 3.43 42.69
C SER A 242 -6.00 2.67 42.03
N ARG A 243 -5.79 2.01 40.87
CA ARG A 243 -6.83 1.20 40.19
C ARG A 243 -6.75 -0.31 40.44
N HIS A 244 -5.84 -0.77 41.30
CA HIS A 244 -5.76 -2.17 41.73
C HIS A 244 -5.84 -2.29 43.24
N GLN A 245 -7.00 -1.98 43.79
CA GLN A 245 -7.45 -2.46 45.10
C GLN A 245 -8.96 -2.23 45.16
N TRP A 246 -9.72 -3.19 44.63
CA TRP A 246 -11.00 -3.72 45.13
C TRP A 246 -11.26 -5.04 44.41
#